data_AF-A0A930N0R0-F1
#
_entry.id   AF-A0A930N0R0-F1
#
_cell.length_a   1.000
_cell.length_b   1.000
_cell.length_c   1.000
_cell.angle_alpha   90.00
_cell.angle_beta   90.00
_cell.angle_gamma   90.00
#
_symmetry.space_group_name_H-M   'P 1'
#
loop_
_entity.id
_entity.type
_entity.pdbx_description
1 polymer ?
#
loop_
_entity_poly.entity_id
_entity_poly.type
_entity_poly.pdbx_seq_one_letter_code
_entity_poly.pdbx_strand_id
1 'polypeptide(L)'
;IGAVYGLEALPPNSHLYTADTLPEAPFPGRVFAVEAVYPFASSQLKALGREIGAAQITCRNFPLRPEALRAKLRIKDSAEQTLFGTTASDGSHVLIRCRRI
;
A
#
# COMPACT_ATOMS: atom_id res chain seq x y z
N ILE A 1 11.08 -18.21 -8.07
CA ILE A 1 9.93 -17.99 -7.16
C ILE A 1 8.83 -17.19 -7.88
N GLY A 2 9.09 -15.98 -8.41
CA GLY A 2 8.09 -15.22 -9.20
C GLY A 2 7.54 -15.94 -10.44
N ALA A 3 8.37 -16.70 -11.16
CA ALA A 3 7.93 -17.49 -12.33
C ALA A 3 7.04 -18.71 -11.98
N VAL A 4 6.96 -19.11 -10.71
CA VAL A 4 6.17 -20.30 -10.29
C VAL A 4 4.75 -19.91 -9.89
N TYR A 5 4.49 -18.63 -9.59
CA TYR A 5 3.22 -18.16 -9.03
C TYR A 5 2.54 -17.05 -9.86
N GLY A 6 3.01 -16.77 -11.08
CA GLY A 6 2.40 -15.75 -11.95
C GLY A 6 2.41 -14.34 -11.35
N LEU A 7 3.42 -14.04 -10.51
CA LEU A 7 3.53 -12.76 -9.82
C LEU A 7 4.40 -11.81 -10.63
N GLU A 8 3.82 -10.69 -11.05
CA GLU A 8 4.57 -9.60 -11.67
C GLU A 8 5.42 -8.92 -10.59
N ALA A 9 6.74 -8.95 -10.78
CA ALA A 9 7.67 -8.34 -9.85
C ALA A 9 7.66 -6.82 -10.04
N LEU A 10 7.14 -6.07 -9.07
CA LEU A 10 7.50 -4.65 -8.93
C LEU A 10 9.01 -4.53 -8.69
N PRO A 11 9.63 -3.37 -9.00
CA PRO A 11 11.08 -3.24 -9.19
C PRO A 11 11.91 -3.85 -8.04
N PRO A 12 13.10 -4.37 -8.37
CA PRO A 12 13.90 -5.28 -7.52
C PRO A 12 14.27 -4.73 -6.13
N ASN A 13 14.18 -3.42 -5.90
CA ASN A 13 14.50 -2.79 -4.62
C ASN A 13 13.33 -2.71 -3.65
N SER A 14 12.12 -3.09 -4.07
CA SER A 14 10.93 -2.88 -3.26
C SER A 14 10.48 -4.10 -2.47
N HIS A 15 11.01 -5.32 -2.69
CA HIS A 15 10.61 -6.57 -2.00
C HIS A 15 9.07 -6.66 -1.78
N LEU A 16 8.28 -6.15 -2.73
CA LEU A 16 6.83 -6.10 -2.71
C LEU A 16 6.40 -6.96 -3.88
N TYR A 17 5.70 -8.05 -3.56
CA TYR A 17 5.14 -8.95 -4.56
C TYR A 17 3.64 -8.66 -4.61
N THR A 18 3.14 -8.31 -5.81
CA THR A 18 1.72 -8.05 -6.05
C THR A 18 1.18 -9.16 -6.94
N ALA A 19 -0.03 -9.62 -6.63
CA ALA A 19 -0.73 -10.69 -7.33
C ALA A 19 -2.17 -10.24 -7.57
N ASP A 20 -2.70 -10.44 -8.78
CA ASP A 20 -4.14 -10.35 -9.03
C ASP A 20 -4.90 -11.52 -8.37
N THR A 21 -4.21 -12.63 -8.14
CA THR A 21 -4.75 -13.86 -7.55
C THR A 21 -4.00 -14.21 -6.27
N LEU A 22 -4.75 -14.53 -5.22
CA LEU A 22 -4.18 -15.09 -3.99
C LEU A 22 -3.32 -16.31 -4.35
N PRO A 23 -2.08 -16.40 -3.86
CA PRO A 23 -1.29 -17.61 -4.06
C PRO A 23 -2.02 -18.79 -3.42
N GLU A 24 -2.18 -19.87 -4.19
CA GLU A 24 -2.87 -21.10 -3.76
C GLU A 24 -2.12 -21.84 -2.63
N ALA A 25 -0.84 -21.47 -2.39
CA ALA A 25 -0.02 -21.98 -1.30
C ALA A 25 0.01 -20.97 -0.13
N PRO A 26 0.04 -21.44 1.14
CA PRO A 26 0.19 -20.58 2.30
C PRO A 26 1.52 -19.81 2.19
N PHE A 27 1.45 -18.54 1.84
CA PHE A 27 2.63 -17.69 1.72
C PHE A 27 3.20 -17.47 3.13
N PRO A 28 4.48 -17.82 3.39
CA PRO A 28 5.11 -17.54 4.68
C PRO A 28 5.40 -16.03 4.78
N GLY A 29 4.35 -15.28 5.13
CA GLY A 29 4.36 -13.82 5.16
C GLY A 29 2.99 -13.25 5.49
N ARG A 30 2.84 -11.94 5.33
CA ARG A 30 1.55 -11.27 5.50
C ARG A 30 0.94 -11.05 4.12
N VAL A 31 -0.26 -11.55 3.91
CA VAL A 31 -1.02 -11.32 2.68
C VAL A 31 -2.00 -10.17 2.94
N PHE A 32 -2.15 -9.30 1.95
CA PHE A 32 -3.08 -8.18 2.01
C PHE A 32 -3.88 -8.13 0.72
N ALA A 33 -5.20 -7.98 0.84
CA ALA A 33 -6.08 -7.70 -0.28
C ALA A 33 -6.07 -6.21 -0.57
N VAL A 34 -5.80 -5.82 -1.82
CA VAL A 34 -5.91 -4.41 -2.25
C VAL A 34 -7.38 -4.06 -2.37
N GLU A 35 -7.84 -3.05 -1.62
CA GLU A 35 -9.23 -2.58 -1.69
C GLU A 35 -9.37 -1.33 -2.56
N ALA A 36 -8.36 -0.48 -2.59
CA ALA A 36 -8.40 0.74 -3.41
C ALA A 36 -6.99 1.30 -3.66
N VAL A 37 -6.83 2.01 -4.77
CA VAL A 37 -5.63 2.76 -5.11
C VAL A 37 -6.00 4.22 -5.29
N TYR A 38 -5.24 5.11 -4.68
CA TYR A 38 -5.50 6.54 -4.67
C TYR A 38 -4.26 7.30 -5.11
N PRO A 39 -4.38 8.30 -5.99
CA PRO A 39 -3.27 9.19 -6.30
C PRO A 39 -2.93 10.08 -5.10
N PHE A 40 -1.64 10.35 -4.90
CA PHE A 40 -1.15 11.23 -3.84
C PHE A 40 -1.31 12.70 -4.24
N ALA A 41 -2.56 13.16 -4.32
CA ALA A 41 -2.88 14.56 -4.58
C ALA A 41 -3.17 15.30 -3.26
N SER A 42 -2.48 16.42 -3.01
CA SER A 42 -2.60 17.19 -1.76
C SER A 42 -4.04 17.56 -1.38
N SER A 43 -4.91 17.83 -2.36
CA SER A 43 -6.33 18.13 -2.12
C SER A 43 -7.16 16.91 -1.68
N GLN A 44 -6.80 15.71 -2.15
CA GLN A 44 -7.51 14.47 -1.83
C GLN A 44 -7.03 13.86 -0.51
N LEU A 45 -5.82 14.18 -0.02
CA LEU A 45 -5.30 13.60 1.23
C LEU A 45 -6.20 13.79 2.45
N LYS A 46 -6.84 14.96 2.59
CA LYS A 46 -7.77 15.19 3.70
C LYS A 46 -9.06 14.36 3.56
N ALA A 47 -9.55 14.20 2.33
CA ALA A 47 -10.74 13.40 2.04
C ALA A 47 -10.44 11.91 2.25
N LEU A 48 -9.31 11.42 1.71
CA LEU A 48 -8.80 10.07 1.93
C LEU A 48 -8.60 9.78 3.41
N GLY A 49 -8.05 10.73 4.15
CA GLY A 49 -7.90 10.62 5.59
C GLY A 49 -9.22 10.41 6.33
N ARG A 50 -10.27 11.14 5.94
CA ARG A 50 -11.62 10.96 6.48
C ARG A 50 -12.26 9.64 6.05
N GLU A 51 -12.03 9.21 4.81
CA GLU A 51 -12.57 7.95 4.27
C GLU A 51 -11.91 6.73 4.91
N ILE A 52 -10.60 6.77 5.12
CA ILE A 52 -9.83 5.69 5.77
C ILE A 52 -10.08 5.71 7.28
N GLY A 53 -9.99 6.88 7.92
CA GLY A 53 -10.17 7.07 9.36
C GLY A 53 -9.02 6.52 10.21
N ALA A 54 -8.69 5.24 10.08
CA ALA A 54 -7.61 4.57 10.80
C ALA A 54 -6.96 3.45 9.96
N ALA A 55 -5.64 3.47 9.81
CA ALA A 55 -4.88 2.43 9.13
C ALA A 55 -3.40 2.48 9.50
N GLN A 56 -2.73 1.33 9.44
CA GLN A 56 -1.28 1.21 9.56
C GLN A 56 -0.62 1.74 8.27
N ILE A 57 0.27 2.72 8.36
CA ILE A 57 0.93 3.29 7.17
C ILE A 57 2.29 2.63 6.95
N THR A 58 2.52 2.15 5.72
CA THR A 58 3.81 1.63 5.27
C THR A 58 4.24 2.36 4.01
N CYS A 59 5.43 2.97 4.01
CA CYS A 59 5.96 3.66 2.82
C CYS A 59 7.12 2.86 2.22
N ARG A 60 7.11 2.63 0.90
CA ARG A 60 8.23 2.05 0.14
C ARG A 60 8.44 2.81 -1.16
N ASN A 61 9.66 3.31 -1.37
CA ASN A 61 10.02 4.20 -2.48
C ASN A 61 9.10 5.43 -2.56
N PHE A 62 8.87 6.10 -1.44
CA PHE A 62 7.97 7.24 -1.32
C PHE A 62 8.71 8.44 -0.72
N PRO A 63 8.46 9.69 -1.16
CA PRO A 63 9.19 10.87 -0.68
C PRO A 63 8.90 11.23 0.79
N LEU A 64 7.81 10.70 1.35
CA LEU A 64 7.41 10.95 2.73
C LEU A 64 7.56 9.71 3.60
N ARG A 65 7.95 9.95 4.86
CA ARG A 65 7.93 8.92 5.90
C ARG A 65 6.49 8.59 6.32
N PRO A 66 6.24 7.36 6.81
CA PRO A 66 4.91 6.93 7.25
C PRO A 66 4.30 7.85 8.31
N GLU A 67 5.09 8.38 9.24
CA GLU A 67 4.61 9.33 10.25
C GLU A 67 4.15 10.68 9.67
N ALA A 68 4.90 11.21 8.68
CA ALA A 68 4.55 12.46 8.01
C ALA A 68 3.27 12.28 7.17
N LEU A 69 3.15 11.12 6.52
CA LEU A 69 1.97 10.74 5.78
C LEU A 69 0.75 10.60 6.73
N ARG A 70 0.94 9.98 7.90
CA ARG A 70 -0.08 9.86 8.96
C ARG A 70 -0.59 11.22 9.39
N ALA A 71 0.32 12.16 9.65
CA ALA A 71 -0.03 13.52 10.04
C ALA A 71 -0.82 14.24 8.93
N LYS A 72 -0.44 14.05 7.65
CA LYS A 72 -1.15 14.65 6.51
C LYS A 72 -2.56 14.08 6.32
N LEU A 73 -2.72 12.76 6.43
CA LEU A 73 -4.01 12.08 6.32
C LEU A 73 -4.85 12.26 7.59
N ARG A 74 -4.23 12.61 8.73
CA ARG A 74 -4.90 12.79 10.03
C ARG A 74 -5.69 11.54 10.45
N ILE A 75 -5.14 10.37 10.13
CA ILE A 75 -5.70 9.06 10.48
C ILE A 75 -5.08 8.51 11.76
N LYS A 76 -5.83 7.63 12.43
CA LYS A 76 -5.33 6.87 13.58
C LYS A 76 -4.57 5.62 13.13
N ASP A 77 -3.78 5.07 14.04
CA ASP A 77 -3.16 3.76 13.84
C ASP A 77 -4.22 2.65 14.02
N SER A 78 -4.30 1.71 13.09
CA SER A 78 -5.16 0.52 13.19
C SER A 78 -4.54 -0.65 12.45
N ALA A 79 -4.60 -1.85 13.04
CA ALA A 79 -4.08 -3.07 12.46
C ALA A 79 -5.05 -3.75 11.48
N GLU A 80 -6.30 -3.26 11.38
CA GLU A 80 -7.32 -3.83 10.50
C GLU A 80 -7.11 -3.45 9.03
N GLN A 81 -6.60 -2.24 8.79
CA GLN A 81 -6.32 -1.71 7.45
C GLN A 81 -4.87 -1.26 7.37
N THR A 82 -4.25 -1.45 6.21
CA THR A 82 -2.88 -1.01 5.93
C THR A 82 -2.87 -0.12 4.70
N LEU A 83 -2.27 1.06 4.81
CA LEU A 83 -2.10 2.00 3.71
C LEU A 83 -0.65 1.98 3.25
N PHE A 84 -0.42 1.56 2.01
CA PHE A 84 0.89 1.52 1.38
C PHE A 84 1.13 2.77 0.54
N GLY A 85 2.12 3.58 0.91
CA GLY A 85 2.60 4.67 0.08
C GLY A 85 3.73 4.19 -0.83
N THR A 86 3.55 4.26 -2.13
CA THR A 86 4.60 3.92 -3.11
C THR A 86 4.58 4.84 -4.31
N THR A 87 5.64 4.80 -5.11
CA THR A 87 5.73 5.59 -6.34
C THR A 87 5.55 4.64 -7.52
N ALA A 88 4.57 4.94 -8.38
CA ALA A 88 4.27 4.19 -9.58
C ALA A 88 5.41 4.32 -10.62
N SER A 89 5.44 3.45 -11.62
CA SER A 89 6.46 3.47 -12.69
C SER A 89 6.50 4.78 -13.48
N ASP A 90 5.40 5.52 -13.49
CA ASP A 90 5.27 6.85 -14.10
C ASP A 90 5.96 7.97 -13.27
N GLY A 91 6.52 7.66 -12.09
CA GLY A 91 7.05 8.64 -11.14
C GLY A 91 5.97 9.30 -10.28
N SER A 92 4.70 9.02 -10.56
CA SER A 92 3.55 9.49 -9.78
C SER A 92 3.44 8.78 -8.43
N HIS A 93 3.20 9.55 -7.38
CA HIS A 93 3.02 9.04 -6.02
C HIS A 93 1.60 8.50 -5.82
N VAL A 94 1.48 7.28 -5.28
CA VAL A 94 0.19 6.61 -5.06
C VAL A 94 0.11 6.00 -3.66
N LEU A 95 -1.12 5.92 -3.14
CA LEU A 95 -1.48 5.30 -1.89
C LEU A 95 -2.39 4.12 -2.16
N ILE A 96 -2.01 2.95 -1.70
CA ILE A 96 -2.74 1.69 -1.91
C ILE A 96 -3.34 1.30 -0.56
N ARG A 97 -4.67 1.31 -0.46
CA ARG A 97 -5.38 0.80 0.72
C ARG A 97 -5.49 -0.71 0.57
N CYS A 98 -4.92 -1.43 1.53
CA CYS A 98 -5.01 -2.86 1.62
C CYS A 98 -5.65 -3.27 2.95
N ARG A 99 -6.40 -4.36 2.92
CA ARG A 99 -6.95 -5.03 4.12
C ARG A 99 -6.21 -6.34 4.33
N ARG A 100 -5.88 -6.64 5.59
CA ARG A 100 -5.24 -7.91 5.93
C ARG A 100 -6.26 -9.04 5.78
N ILE A 101 -5.83 -10.15 5.17
CA ILE A 101 -6.59 -11.40 5.06
C ILE A 101 -5.89 -12.53 5.81
#